data_AF-A0A6V7IGC9-F1
#
_entry.id   AF-A0A6V7IGC9-F1
#
_cell.length_a   1.000
_cell.length_b   1.000
_cell.length_c   1.000
_cell.angle_alpha   90.00
_cell.angle_beta   90.00
_cell.angle_gamma   90.00
#
_symmetry.space_group_name_H-M   'P 1'
#
loop_
_entity.id
_entity.type
_entity.pdbx_description
1 polymer ?
#
loop_
_entity_poly.entity_id
_entity_poly.type
_entity_poly.pdbx_seq_one_letter_code
_entity_poly.pdbx_strand_id
1 'polypeptide(L)' 'YSPYDRFCPFYKTVGMLRNMIAFYDMARHAVESTAQSDNKITWNVIRDSMGNILYQLSSMKFK' A
#
# COMPACT_ATOMS: atom_id res chain seq x y z
N TYR A 1 -0.31 12.13 23.39
CA TYR A 1 -1.22 11.04 23.00
C TYR A 1 -2.18 11.56 21.94
N SER A 2 -2.24 10.91 20.77
CA SER A 2 -3.23 11.24 19.73
C SER A 2 -4.61 10.68 20.12
N PRO A 3 -5.72 11.41 19.87
CA PRO A 3 -7.07 10.90 20.14
C PRO A 3 -7.41 9.63 19.35
N TYR A 4 -6.82 9.47 18.15
CA TYR A 4 -7.14 8.41 17.19
C TYR A 4 -6.27 7.14 17.32
N ASP A 5 -5.12 7.18 18.01
CA ASP A 5 -4.27 6.01 18.24
C ASP A 5 -4.37 5.47 19.69
N ARG A 6 -5.18 6.10 20.56
CA ARG A 6 -5.34 5.65 21.96
C ARG A 6 -5.92 4.23 22.04
N PHE A 7 -6.79 3.89 21.09
CA PHE A 7 -7.38 2.55 20.96
C PHE A 7 -7.70 2.31 19.48
N CYS A 8 -7.15 1.25 18.90
CA CYS A 8 -7.44 0.83 17.52
C CYS A 8 -8.37 -0.38 17.56
N PRO A 9 -9.65 -0.24 17.16
CA PRO A 9 -10.57 -1.38 17.07
C PRO A 9 -10.03 -2.47 16.15
N PHE A 10 -10.35 -3.73 16.46
CA PHE A 10 -9.79 -4.87 15.72
C PHE A 10 -10.09 -4.83 14.22
N TYR A 11 -11.32 -4.43 13.83
CA TYR A 11 -11.69 -4.27 12.42
C TYR A 11 -10.83 -3.22 11.69
N LYS A 12 -10.40 -2.16 12.40
CA LYS A 12 -9.53 -1.11 11.84
C LYS A 12 -8.13 -1.67 11.61
N THR A 13 -7.58 -2.39 12.58
CA THR A 13 -6.28 -3.07 12.45
C THR A 13 -6.28 -4.06 11.28
N VAL A 14 -7.30 -4.92 11.20
CA VAL A 14 -7.44 -5.92 10.13
C VAL A 14 -7.60 -5.23 8.76
N GLY A 15 -8.42 -4.18 8.69
CA GLY A 15 -8.62 -3.41 7.46
C GLY A 15 -7.33 -2.74 6.96
N MET A 16 -6.59 -2.08 7.86
CA MET A 16 -5.31 -1.45 7.52
C MET A 16 -4.30 -2.48 7.01
N LEU A 17 -4.16 -3.60 7.73
CA LEU A 17 -3.20 -4.65 7.37
C LEU A 17 -3.56 -5.30 6.03
N ARG A 18 -4.84 -5.61 5.79
CA ARG A 18 -5.31 -6.20 4.52
C ARG A 18 -4.97 -5.30 3.34
N ASN A 19 -5.17 -3.99 3.46
CA ASN A 19 -4.88 -3.04 2.40
C ASN A 19 -3.37 -2.93 2.12
N MET A 20 -2.53 -2.96 3.15
CA MET A 20 -1.07 -2.95 3.00
C MET A 20 -0.56 -4.20 2.28
N ILE A 21 -1.05 -5.38 2.67
CA ILE A 21 -0.66 -6.66 2.07
C ILE A 21 -1.15 -6.73 0.61
N ALA A 22 -2.39 -6.34 0.34
CA ALA A 22 -2.93 -6.33 -1.02
C ALA A 22 -2.10 -5.43 -1.96
N PHE A 23 -1.69 -4.24 -1.50
CA PHE A 23 -0.81 -3.38 -2.28
C PHE A 23 0.54 -4.04 -2.54
N TYR A 24 1.13 -4.69 -1.53
CA TYR A 24 2.40 -5.40 -1.66
C TYR A 24 2.31 -6.54 -2.69
N ASP A 25 1.29 -7.40 -2.61
CA ASP A 25 1.12 -8.54 -3.50
C ASP A 25 0.92 -8.08 -4.96
N MET A 26 0.11 -7.05 -5.18
CA MET A 26 -0.10 -6.48 -6.53
C MET A 26 1.18 -5.83 -7.08
N ALA A 27 1.91 -5.07 -6.26
CA ALA A 27 3.16 -4.44 -6.68
C ALA A 27 4.23 -5.48 -7.02
N ARG A 28 4.35 -6.53 -6.20
CA ARG A 28 5.25 -7.66 -6.45
C ARG A 28 4.89 -8.35 -7.76
N HIS A 29 3.62 -8.70 -7.96
CA HIS A 29 3.15 -9.34 -9.18
C HIS A 29 3.40 -8.48 -10.44
N ALA A 30 3.21 -7.16 -10.35
CA ALA A 30 3.49 -6.24 -11.46
C ALA A 30 4.98 -6.24 -11.86
N VAL A 31 5.88 -6.28 -10.87
CA VAL A 31 7.33 -6.36 -11.13
C VAL A 31 7.73 -7.73 -11.69
N GLU A 32 7.19 -8.82 -11.14
CA GLU A 32 7.51 -10.18 -11.60
C GLU A 32 6.97 -10.45 -13.02
N SER A 33 5.72 -10.05 -13.31
CA SER A 33 5.08 -10.26 -14.62
C SER A 33 5.74 -9.46 -15.76
N THR A 34 6.40 -8.35 -15.45
CA THR A 34 7.08 -7.50 -16.44
C THR A 34 8.60 -7.65 -16.41
N ALA A 35 9.14 -8.62 -15.65
CA ALA A 35 10.58 -8.78 -15.48
C ALA A 35 11.35 -9.09 -16.77
N GLN A 36 10.70 -9.77 -17.73
CA GLN A 36 11.26 -10.14 -19.05
C GLN A 36 10.71 -9.29 -20.20
N SER A 37 9.88 -8.29 -19.89
CA SER A 37 9.31 -7.35 -20.87
C SER A 37 10.28 -6.19 -21.11
N ASP A 38 10.32 -5.69 -22.35
CA ASP A 38 11.02 -4.44 -22.68
C ASP A 38 10.50 -3.24 -21.86
N ASN A 39 9.22 -3.29 -21.46
CA ASN A 39 8.59 -2.30 -20.58
C ASN A 39 8.54 -2.78 -19.13
N LYS A 40 9.71 -3.02 -18.53
CA LYS A 40 9.82 -3.47 -17.14
C LYS A 40 9.25 -2.45 -16.16
N ILE A 41 8.28 -2.87 -15.35
CA ILE A 41 7.78 -2.06 -14.25
C ILE A 41 8.76 -2.16 -13.09
N THR A 42 9.32 -1.02 -12.69
CA THR A 42 10.20 -0.91 -11.53
C THR A 42 9.49 -0.25 -10.35
N TRP A 43 10.05 -0.37 -9.16
CA TRP A 43 9.51 0.30 -7.97
C TRP A 43 9.38 1.82 -8.16
N ASN A 44 10.32 2.46 -8.87
CA ASN A 44 10.25 3.90 -9.12
C ASN A 44 8.99 4.26 -9.92
N VAL A 45 8.66 3.49 -10.96
CA VAL A 45 7.44 3.68 -11.76
C VAL A 45 6.18 3.49 -10.91
N ILE A 46 6.16 2.47 -10.05
CA ILE A 46 5.03 2.21 -9.13
C ILE A 46 4.86 3.39 -8.16
N ARG A 47 5.95 3.82 -7.51
CA ARG A 47 5.92 4.93 -6.55
C ARG A 47 5.42 6.23 -7.18
N ASP A 48 5.93 6.55 -8.37
CA ASP A 48 5.62 7.81 -9.04
C ASP A 48 4.18 7.82 -9.57
N SER A 49 3.66 6.68 -10.05
CA SER A 49 2.28 6.54 -10.51
C SER A 49 1.25 6.39 -9.37
N MET A 50 1.63 5.82 -8.23
CA MET A 50 0.73 5.48 -7.12
C MET A 50 0.87 6.40 -5.90
N GLY A 51 1.47 7.60 -6.05
CA GLY A 51 1.70 8.52 -4.93
C GLY A 51 0.44 8.84 -4.10
N ASN A 52 -0.71 9.02 -4.74
CA ASN A 52 -1.99 9.23 -4.05
C ASN A 52 -2.44 8.00 -3.24
N ILE A 53 -2.27 6.79 -3.78
CA ILE A 53 -2.63 5.54 -3.07
C ILE A 53 -1.70 5.34 -1.87
N LEU A 54 -0.40 5.59 -2.02
CA LEU A 54 0.56 5.52 -0.91
C LEU A 54 0.23 6.54 0.19
N TYR A 55 -0.19 7.74 -0.18
CA TYR A 55 -0.68 8.74 0.77
C TYR A 55 -1.93 8.24 1.50
N GLN A 56 -2.91 7.70 0.78
CA GLN A 56 -4.13 7.16 1.38
C GLN A 56 -3.86 5.98 2.33
N LEU A 57 -3.00 5.03 1.93
CA LEU A 57 -2.56 3.91 2.78
C LEU A 57 -1.89 4.40 4.06
N SER A 58 -1.01 5.40 3.95
CA SER A 58 -0.34 6.00 5.10
C SER A 58 -1.30 6.79 6.00
N SER A 59 -2.39 7.31 5.43
CA SER A 59 -3.40 8.09 6.16
C SER A 59 -4.49 7.23 6.84
N MET A 60 -4.53 5.91 6.60
CA MET A 60 -5.61 5.05 7.13
C MET A 60 -5.70 5.07 8.65
N LYS A 61 -4.58 5.27 9.37
CA LYS A 61 -4.58 5.32 10.84
C LYS A 61 -5.38 6.48 11.41
N PHE A 62 -5.57 7.56 10.65
CA PHE A 62 -6.26 8.77 11.10
C PHE A 62 -7.79 8.65 11.00
N LYS A 63 -8.30 7.58 10.39
CA LYS A 63 -9.72 7.22 10.37
C LYS A 63 -9.98 6.12 11.38
#